data_AF-A0A2M6ZPF6-F1
#
_entry.id   AF-A0A2M6ZPF6-F1
#
_cell.length_a   1.000
_cell.length_b   1.000
_cell.length_c   1.000
_cell.angle_alpha   90.00
_cell.angle_beta   90.00
_cell.angle_gamma   90.00
#
_symmetry.space_group_name_H-M   'P 1'
#
loop_
_entity.id
_entity.type
_entity.pdbx_description
1 polymer ?
#
loop_
_entity_poly.entity_id
_entity_poly.type
_entity_poly.pdbx_seq_one_letter_code
_entity_poly.pdbx_strand_id
1 'polypeptide(L)'
;MFGYNITTLIIILAIALLLFGPRRLPELGDSIGKAIRSFKKAHEDPDAASTRAEIPPQATAAPPAATCPQCHKDVGGDFAFCPHCGGKMSQA
;
A
#
# COMPACT_ATOMS: atom_id res chain seq x y z
N MET A 1 -11.61 -32.14 -7.96
CA MET A 1 -12.75 -31.78 -8.82
C MET A 1 -12.79 -30.26 -9.05
N PHE A 2 -11.70 -29.67 -9.54
CA PHE A 2 -11.63 -28.26 -9.93
C PHE A 2 -11.00 -28.19 -11.32
N GLY A 3 -11.76 -28.68 -12.29
CA GLY A 3 -11.38 -28.74 -13.71
C GLY A 3 -11.73 -27.46 -14.48
N TYR A 4 -11.78 -26.30 -13.80
CA TYR A 4 -11.82 -25.02 -14.49
C TYR A 4 -10.37 -24.62 -14.78
N ASN A 5 -9.99 -24.74 -16.05
CA ASN A 5 -8.77 -24.19 -16.58
C ASN A 5 -8.62 -22.72 -16.16
N ILE A 6 -7.41 -22.33 -15.71
CA ILE A 6 -7.08 -20.95 -15.32
C ILE A 6 -7.54 -19.94 -16.39
N THR A 7 -7.47 -20.32 -17.67
CA THR A 7 -7.96 -19.53 -18.80
C THR A 7 -9.44 -19.13 -18.65
N THR A 8 -10.31 -20.03 -18.21
CA THR A 8 -11.75 -19.72 -18.03
C THR A 8 -11.97 -18.76 -16.87
N LEU A 9 -11.21 -18.91 -15.77
CA LEU A 9 -11.26 -17.94 -14.66
C LEU A 9 -10.80 -16.55 -15.11
N ILE A 10 -9.76 -16.46 -15.93
CA ILE A 10 -9.28 -15.19 -16.49
C ILE A 10 -10.34 -14.55 -17.40
N ILE A 11 -11.03 -15.32 -18.24
CA ILE A 11 -12.09 -14.80 -19.12
C ILE A 11 -13.23 -14.20 -18.29
N ILE A 12 -13.70 -14.90 -17.26
CA ILE A 12 -14.78 -14.41 -16.39
C ILE A 12 -14.32 -13.15 -15.63
N LEU A 13 -13.09 -13.15 -15.12
CA LEU A 13 -12.49 -12.00 -14.46
C LEU A 13 -12.46 -10.81 -15.42
N ALA A 14 -12.01 -10.98 -16.66
CA ALA A 14 -11.97 -9.90 -17.66
C ALA A 14 -13.37 -9.31 -17.93
N ILE A 15 -14.41 -10.15 -18.05
CA ILE A 15 -15.79 -9.69 -18.21
C ILE A 15 -16.25 -8.92 -16.97
N ALA A 16 -15.92 -9.40 -15.76
CA ALA A 16 -16.23 -8.70 -14.52
C ALA A 16 -15.52 -7.35 -14.42
N LEU A 17 -14.25 -7.24 -14.84
CA LEU A 17 -13.53 -5.98 -14.93
C LEU A 17 -14.14 -5.04 -15.97
N LEU A 18 -14.75 -5.55 -17.04
CA LEU A 18 -15.41 -4.72 -18.04
C LEU A 18 -16.71 -4.12 -17.48
N LEU A 19 -17.47 -4.90 -16.69
CA LEU A 19 -18.71 -4.47 -16.05
C LEU A 19 -18.47 -3.53 -14.85
N PHE A 20 -17.56 -3.92 -13.95
CA PHE A 20 -17.27 -3.16 -12.72
C PHE A 20 -16.20 -2.08 -12.92
N GLY A 21 -15.39 -2.21 -13.97
CA GLY A 21 -14.24 -1.36 -14.23
C GLY A 21 -12.97 -1.80 -13.47
N PRO A 22 -11.77 -1.71 -14.08
CA PRO A 22 -10.50 -2.07 -13.43
C PRO A 22 -10.18 -1.20 -12.20
N ARG A 23 -10.76 0.00 -12.09
CA ARG A 23 -10.53 0.91 -10.97
C ARG A 23 -11.26 0.51 -9.69
N ARG A 24 -12.36 -0.25 -9.78
CA ARG A 24 -13.13 -0.64 -8.60
C ARG A 24 -12.53 -1.86 -7.89
N LEU A 25 -11.90 -2.78 -8.62
CA LEU A 25 -11.21 -3.93 -8.02
C LEU A 25 -10.20 -3.58 -6.91
N PRO A 26 -9.23 -2.66 -7.11
CA PRO A 26 -8.27 -2.31 -6.07
C PRO A 26 -8.95 -1.63 -4.87
N GLU A 27 -10.00 -0.86 -5.09
CA GLU A 27 -10.76 -0.17 -4.05
C GLU A 27 -11.54 -1.17 -3.17
N LEU A 28 -12.20 -2.15 -3.79
CA LEU A 28 -12.84 -3.26 -3.06
C LEU A 28 -11.79 -4.16 -2.39
N GLY A 29 -10.68 -4.44 -3.05
CA GLY A 29 -9.59 -5.26 -2.52
C GLY A 29 -8.92 -4.66 -1.29
N ASP A 30 -8.75 -3.33 -1.22
CA ASP A 30 -8.17 -2.64 -0.07
C ASP A 30 -9.06 -2.78 1.18
N SER A 31 -10.38 -2.61 1.02
CA SER A 31 -11.34 -2.77 2.13
C SER A 31 -11.40 -4.22 2.65
N ILE A 32 -11.48 -5.19 1.74
CA ILE A 32 -11.49 -6.63 2.08
C ILE A 32 -10.15 -7.04 2.68
N GLY A 33 -9.04 -6.53 2.13
CA GLY A 33 -7.69 -6.83 2.59
C GLY A 33 -7.45 -6.38 4.03
N LYS A 34 -7.92 -5.18 4.40
CA LYS A 34 -7.88 -4.69 5.79
C LYS A 34 -8.69 -5.58 6.72
N ALA A 35 -9.89 -5.99 6.31
CA ALA A 35 -10.72 -6.89 7.10
C ALA A 35 -9.99 -8.23 7.32
N ILE A 36 -9.52 -8.88 6.25
CA ILE A 36 -8.78 -10.14 6.33
C ILE A 36 -7.54 -10.01 7.23
N ARG A 37 -6.81 -8.88 7.15
CA ARG A 37 -5.63 -8.63 8.00
C ARG A 37 -5.99 -8.57 9.49
N SER A 38 -7.09 -7.90 9.83
CA SER A 38 -7.61 -7.85 11.20
C SER A 38 -8.13 -9.20 11.68
N PHE A 39 -8.83 -9.95 10.82
CA PHE A 39 -9.28 -11.31 11.12
C PHE A 39 -8.09 -12.26 11.38
N LYS A 40 -7.06 -12.18 10.54
CA LYS A 40 -5.85 -12.99 10.71
C LYS A 40 -5.12 -12.64 12.01
N LYS A 41 -5.00 -11.35 12.35
CA LYS A 41 -4.39 -10.90 13.60
C LYS A 41 -5.14 -11.36 14.85
N ALA A 42 -6.47 -11.36 14.81
CA ALA A 42 -7.30 -11.86 15.91
C ALA A 42 -7.24 -13.39 16.06
N HIS A 43 -7.04 -14.11 14.96
CA HIS A 43 -6.88 -15.57 14.98
C HIS A 43 -5.49 -16.03 15.41
N GLU A 44 -4.43 -15.30 15.07
CA GLU A 44 -3.05 -15.66 15.40
C GLU A 44 -2.67 -15.34 16.85
N ASP A 45 -3.37 -14.39 17.50
CA ASP A 45 -2.96 -13.88 18.81
C ASP A 45 -4.18 -13.56 19.71
N PRO A 46 -4.83 -14.58 20.32
CA PRO A 46 -6.05 -14.41 21.11
C PRO A 46 -5.87 -13.58 22.39
N ASP A 47 -4.63 -13.43 22.88
CA ASP A 47 -4.29 -12.70 24.11
C ASP A 47 -3.78 -11.26 23.86
N ALA A 48 -3.49 -10.89 22.61
CA ALA A 48 -2.97 -9.57 22.23
C ALA A 48 -4.03 -8.45 22.16
N ALA A 49 -5.30 -8.75 22.47
CA ALA A 49 -6.39 -7.80 22.33
C ALA A 49 -6.37 -6.63 23.35
N SER A 50 -5.60 -6.73 24.45
CA SER A 50 -5.64 -5.72 25.54
C SER A 50 -4.49 -4.71 25.59
N THR A 51 -3.41 -4.88 24.82
CA THR A 51 -2.32 -3.90 24.79
C THR A 51 -1.89 -3.71 23.35
N ARG A 52 -2.09 -2.50 22.82
CA ARG A 52 -1.60 -1.96 21.53
C ARG A 52 -2.68 -1.64 20.50
N ALA A 53 -3.52 -0.67 20.87
CA ALA A 53 -3.96 0.35 19.93
C ALA A 53 -2.78 1.27 19.54
N GLU A 54 -1.76 0.72 18.89
CA GLU A 54 -0.81 1.50 18.10
C GLU A 54 -0.89 1.04 16.65
N ILE A 55 -1.31 1.99 15.83
CA ILE A 55 -1.24 1.98 14.37
C ILE A 55 0.25 2.01 13.99
N PRO A 56 0.71 1.07 13.15
CA PRO A 56 1.59 1.48 12.05
C PRO A 56 1.18 0.76 10.73
N PRO A 57 1.67 1.19 9.55
CA PRO A 57 0.95 2.07 8.62
C PRO A 57 0.70 1.41 7.25
N GLN A 58 -0.12 2.06 6.42
CA GLN A 58 -0.17 1.98 4.96
C GLN A 58 -0.46 0.63 4.26
N ALA A 59 -1.65 0.55 3.68
CA ALA A 59 -1.84 0.06 2.31
C ALA A 59 -2.70 1.05 1.49
N THR A 60 -2.66 2.35 1.82
CA THR A 60 -2.84 3.35 0.76
C THR A 60 -1.61 3.23 -0.13
N ALA A 61 -1.80 3.22 -1.45
CA ALA A 61 -0.76 3.21 -2.46
C ALA A 61 0.56 3.88 -2.02
N ALA A 62 1.72 3.28 -2.33
CA ALA A 62 2.99 4.04 -2.39
C ALA A 62 2.80 5.30 -3.28
N PRO A 63 3.54 6.43 -3.16
CA PRO A 63 4.76 6.83 -2.40
C PRO A 63 4.64 8.31 -1.85
N PRO A 64 5.65 9.24 -1.84
CA PRO A 64 7.07 9.28 -1.45
C PRO A 64 7.39 10.34 -0.35
N ALA A 65 8.46 10.19 0.44
CA ALA A 65 9.03 11.31 1.22
C ALA A 65 10.55 11.14 1.39
N ALA A 66 11.33 11.71 0.47
CA ALA A 66 12.77 11.85 0.62
C ALA A 66 13.05 13.10 1.47
N THR A 67 13.44 12.92 2.73
CA THR A 67 13.83 14.02 3.63
C THR A 67 15.30 14.41 3.40
N CYS A 68 15.64 15.70 3.43
CA CYS A 68 17.03 16.16 3.23
C CYS A 68 17.93 15.70 4.40
N PRO A 69 19.03 14.95 4.15
CA PRO A 69 19.89 14.43 5.21
C PRO A 69 20.72 15.51 5.95
N GLN A 70 20.84 16.71 5.38
CA GLN A 70 21.64 17.81 5.97
C GLN A 70 20.84 18.74 6.89
N CYS A 71 19.52 18.82 6.75
CA CYS A 71 18.71 19.74 7.57
C CYS A 71 17.40 19.13 8.09
N HIS A 72 17.14 17.85 7.81
CA HIS A 72 15.96 17.10 8.27
C HIS A 72 14.60 17.73 7.97
N LYS A 73 14.57 18.73 7.08
CA LYS A 73 13.33 19.33 6.57
C LYS A 73 12.91 18.64 5.29
N ASP A 74 11.61 18.49 5.12
CA ASP A 74 10.99 17.86 3.97
C ASP A 74 11.32 18.63 2.68
N VAL A 75 11.90 17.94 1.71
CA VAL A 75 12.15 18.46 0.36
C VAL A 75 11.25 17.69 -0.58
N GLY A 76 10.23 18.37 -1.10
CA GLY A 76 9.31 17.81 -2.06
C GLY A 76 9.94 17.68 -3.43
N GLY A 77 10.83 16.70 -3.62
CA GLY A 77 11.33 16.26 -4.94
C GLY A 77 12.84 16.43 -5.20
N ASP A 78 13.23 16.00 -6.41
CA ASP A 78 14.61 15.79 -6.89
C ASP A 78 15.37 17.10 -7.22
N PHE A 79 15.61 17.94 -6.21
CA PHE A 79 16.45 19.13 -6.38
C PHE A 79 17.92 18.80 -6.05
N ALA A 80 18.84 19.11 -6.97
CA ALA A 80 20.29 18.91 -6.77
C ALA A 80 20.88 19.74 -5.60
N PHE A 81 20.13 20.73 -5.11
CA PHE A 81 20.49 21.63 -4.03
C PHE A 81 19.27 21.87 -3.14
N CYS A 82 19.45 21.83 -1.81
CA CYS A 82 18.37 22.08 -0.87
C CYS A 82 18.09 23.59 -0.75
N PRO A 83 16.86 24.08 -1.03
CA PRO A 83 16.54 25.52 -1.02
C PRO A 83 16.51 26.15 0.37
N HIS A 84 16.45 25.34 1.44
CA HIS A 84 16.41 25.83 2.82
C HIS A 84 17.78 25.94 3.51
N CYS A 85 18.79 25.18 3.06
CA CYS A 85 20.12 25.21 3.67
C CYS A 85 21.27 25.43 2.66
N GLY A 86 21.00 25.44 1.35
CA GLY A 86 22.04 25.57 0.33
C GLY A 86 23.02 24.38 0.32
N GLY A 87 22.64 23.24 0.89
CA GLY A 87 23.46 22.03 0.85
C GLY A 87 23.42 21.39 -0.53
N LYS A 88 24.58 21.08 -1.10
CA LYS A 88 24.69 20.26 -2.31
C LYS A 88 24.29 18.82 -1.96
N MET A 89 23.22 18.32 -2.56
CA MET A 89 22.77 16.94 -2.35
C MET A 89 23.41 16.11 -3.45
N SER A 90 24.68 15.76 -3.22
CA SER A 90 25.54 15.07 -4.18
C SER A 90 25.42 13.56 -4.03
N GLN A 91 24.74 12.97 -5.03
CA GLN A 91 24.98 11.67 -5.68
C GLN A 91 24.10 10.45 -5.32
N ALA A 92 23.48 9.95 -6.41
CA ALA A 92 22.85 8.65 -6.66
C ALA A 92 21.38 8.45 -6.24
#